data_AF-A0AAN6PGN7-F1
#
_entry.id   AF-A0AAN6PGN7-F1
#
_cell.length_a   1.000
_cell.length_b   1.000
_cell.length_c   1.000
_cell.angle_alpha   90.00
_cell.angle_beta   90.00
_cell.angle_gamma   90.00
#
_symmetry.space_group_name_H-M   'P 1'
#
loop_
_entity.id
_entity.type
_entity.pdbx_description
1 polymer ?
#
loop_
_entity_poly.entity_id
_entity_poly.type
_entity_poly.pdbx_seq_one_letter_code
_entity_poly.pdbx_strand_id
1 'polypeptide(L)'
;MLGNRALTRNQQVIETCRRSAKTTVDRDTILAARCSAIQGLHSMLAQPDTSTSDGAIGAVVNLVMNDICFGEVRELRVHVEGAREMVRARGGLAALEAKGNLAKMLLIPPAPIPTLNPTTTAIFKDTDFLLDAVLALPPEPSAWQLHKVQTMSEWVQGRLSGASAKKTTSPSSTSANLHRAVRLSSLLYCRAIQARQPFSQAIPENDVLELAEAVWAVPLETWDAMPWTLVSVLAVGLPTARSIPQCGSARMMLVTAAVQLALRDWGAVMRVMGRVVRLQAWLRGPRGGVSG
;
A
#
# COMPACT_ATOMS: atom_id res chain seq x y z
N MET A 1 23.05 5.03 19.48
CA MET A 1 23.77 4.50 18.29
C MET A 1 22.96 3.53 17.42
N LEU A 2 21.80 3.02 17.85
CA LEU A 2 20.97 2.08 17.04
C LEU A 2 20.22 2.74 15.86
N GLY A 3 19.79 4.01 15.99
CA GLY A 3 19.02 4.70 14.95
C GLY A 3 19.78 4.92 13.63
N ASN A 4 21.11 5.06 13.67
CA ASN A 4 21.90 5.35 12.48
C ASN A 4 22.04 4.10 11.57
N ARG A 5 22.12 2.89 12.16
CA ARG A 5 22.23 1.64 11.39
C ARG A 5 20.95 1.29 10.61
N ALA A 6 19.77 1.55 11.19
CA ALA A 6 18.49 1.29 10.53
C ALA A 6 18.28 2.22 9.32
N LEU A 7 18.65 3.50 9.45
CA LEU A 7 18.66 4.44 8.31
C LEU A 7 19.63 4.02 7.20
N THR A 8 20.83 3.53 7.54
CA THR A 8 21.78 3.00 6.54
C THR A 8 21.22 1.77 5.82
N ARG A 9 20.49 0.90 6.53
CA ARG A 9 19.83 -0.27 5.94
C ARG A 9 18.70 0.15 4.97
N ASN A 10 17.89 1.14 5.34
CA ASN A 10 16.89 1.73 4.45
C ASN A 10 17.55 2.28 3.18
N GLN A 11 18.67 3.00 3.30
CA GLN A 11 19.41 3.54 2.15
C GLN A 11 19.94 2.44 1.21
N GLN A 12 20.45 1.33 1.74
CA GLN A 12 20.90 0.19 0.92
C GLN A 12 19.75 -0.48 0.17
N VAL A 13 18.58 -0.65 0.81
CA VAL A 13 17.37 -1.19 0.16
C VAL A 13 16.87 -0.22 -0.92
N ILE A 14 16.84 1.09 -0.63
CA ILE A 14 16.47 2.15 -1.58
C ILE A 14 17.33 2.06 -2.84
N GLU A 15 18.66 2.02 -2.67
CA GLU A 15 19.60 1.99 -3.78
C GLU A 15 19.46 0.70 -4.61
N THR A 16 19.21 -0.43 -3.95
CA THR A 16 18.95 -1.72 -4.62
C THR A 16 17.65 -1.66 -5.45
N CYS A 17 16.54 -1.17 -4.87
CA CYS A 17 15.28 -1.02 -5.59
C CYS A 17 15.39 0.00 -6.74
N ARG A 18 16.15 1.08 -6.57
CA ARG A 18 16.34 2.13 -7.58
C ARG A 18 17.16 1.63 -8.78
N ARG A 19 18.11 0.72 -8.56
CA ARG A 19 18.83 0.03 -9.64
C ARG A 19 17.91 -0.91 -10.42
N SER A 20 17.00 -1.63 -9.73
CA SER A 20 16.06 -2.55 -10.38
C SER A 20 14.93 -1.83 -11.15
N ALA A 21 14.58 -0.59 -10.81
CA ALA A 21 13.50 0.16 -11.46
C ALA A 21 13.93 0.90 -12.75
N LYS A 22 15.23 0.90 -13.10
CA LYS A 22 15.78 1.67 -14.24
C LYS A 22 15.78 0.93 -15.58
N THR A 23 15.43 -0.34 -15.63
CA THR A 23 15.35 -1.11 -16.87
C THR A 23 13.93 -1.01 -17.44
N THR A 24 13.76 -0.26 -18.53
CA THR A 24 12.59 -0.36 -19.39
C THR A 24 12.61 -1.74 -20.05
N VAL A 25 11.89 -2.69 -19.47
CA VAL A 25 11.75 -4.04 -20.03
C VAL A 25 10.63 -4.00 -21.07
N ASP A 26 10.93 -4.51 -22.27
CA ASP A 26 9.99 -4.59 -23.37
C ASP A 26 8.73 -5.41 -23.01
N ARG A 27 7.57 -5.05 -23.59
CA ARG A 27 6.27 -5.64 -23.27
C ARG A 27 6.22 -7.13 -23.59
N ASP A 28 6.83 -7.55 -24.70
CA ASP A 28 6.84 -8.96 -25.11
C ASP A 28 7.75 -9.77 -24.18
N THR A 29 8.84 -9.16 -23.71
CA THR A 29 9.71 -9.76 -22.68
C THR A 29 8.97 -9.96 -21.36
N ILE A 30 8.14 -8.99 -20.93
CA ILE A 30 7.30 -9.11 -19.72
C ILE A 30 6.27 -10.23 -19.89
N LEU A 31 5.60 -10.32 -21.04
CA LEU A 31 4.60 -11.35 -21.32
C LEU A 31 5.22 -12.75 -21.39
N ALA A 32 6.36 -12.90 -22.06
CA ALA A 32 7.10 -14.17 -22.13
C ALA A 32 7.55 -14.63 -20.73
N ALA A 33 8.06 -13.71 -19.91
CA ALA A 33 8.43 -14.01 -18.53
C ALA A 33 7.22 -14.45 -17.68
N ARG A 34 6.05 -13.83 -17.86
CA ARG A 34 4.80 -14.25 -17.20
C ARG A 34 4.37 -15.65 -17.63
N CYS A 35 4.36 -15.95 -18.93
CA CYS A 35 4.01 -17.27 -19.44
C CYS A 35 4.94 -18.35 -18.90
N SER A 36 6.25 -18.11 -18.91
CA SER A 36 7.23 -19.04 -18.36
C SER A 36 7.06 -19.26 -16.86
N ALA A 37 6.78 -18.20 -16.09
CA ALA A 37 6.50 -18.33 -14.65
C ALA A 37 5.23 -19.15 -14.36
N ILE A 38 4.16 -18.95 -15.13
CA ILE A 38 2.90 -19.71 -14.99
C ILE A 38 3.12 -21.19 -15.36
N GLN A 39 3.86 -21.48 -16.42
CA GLN A 39 4.19 -22.85 -16.81
C GLN A 39 5.07 -23.55 -15.76
N GLY A 40 6.05 -22.85 -15.22
CA GLY A 40 6.87 -23.33 -14.10
C GLY A 40 6.01 -23.66 -12.89
N LEU A 41 5.12 -22.73 -12.49
CA LEU A 41 4.18 -22.96 -11.39
C LEU A 41 3.28 -24.18 -11.65
N HIS A 42 2.71 -24.31 -12.85
CA HIS A 42 1.87 -25.46 -13.19
C HIS A 42 2.61 -26.79 -13.04
N SER A 43 3.88 -26.83 -13.44
CA SER A 43 4.74 -28.00 -13.29
C SER A 43 5.00 -28.34 -11.82
N MET A 44 5.18 -27.31 -10.97
CA MET A 44 5.36 -27.49 -9.53
C MET A 44 4.08 -27.94 -8.82
N LEU A 45 2.91 -27.44 -9.24
CA LEU A 45 1.62 -27.82 -8.68
C LEU A 45 1.20 -29.24 -9.08
N ALA A 46 1.66 -29.74 -10.23
CA ALA A 46 1.36 -31.08 -10.72
C ALA A 46 2.00 -32.20 -9.88
N GLN A 47 3.03 -31.90 -9.08
CA GLN A 47 3.76 -32.87 -8.27
C GLN A 47 3.49 -32.63 -6.78
N PRO A 48 3.02 -33.63 -6.02
CA PRO A 48 2.71 -33.48 -4.59
C PRO A 48 3.88 -32.88 -3.79
N ASP A 49 5.10 -33.32 -4.06
CA ASP A 49 6.31 -32.96 -3.31
C ASP A 49 6.77 -31.52 -3.55
N THR A 50 6.39 -30.91 -4.67
CA THR A 50 6.79 -29.53 -5.02
C THR A 50 5.64 -28.53 -4.92
N SER A 51 4.40 -28.99 -4.80
CA SER A 51 3.20 -28.16 -4.82
C SER A 51 3.11 -27.15 -3.66
N THR A 52 3.85 -27.37 -2.57
CA THR A 52 3.95 -26.46 -1.42
C THR A 52 5.38 -25.99 -1.13
N SER A 53 6.30 -26.22 -2.08
CA SER A 53 7.69 -25.78 -1.97
C SER A 53 7.80 -24.25 -1.91
N ASP A 54 8.95 -23.74 -1.43
CA ASP A 54 9.24 -22.29 -1.42
C ASP A 54 9.04 -21.67 -2.80
N GLY A 55 9.52 -22.32 -3.87
CA GLY A 55 9.36 -21.80 -5.22
C GLY A 55 7.89 -21.71 -5.67
N ALA A 56 7.05 -22.70 -5.30
CA ALA A 56 5.64 -22.71 -5.66
C ALA A 56 4.88 -21.61 -4.90
N ILE A 57 5.08 -21.55 -3.57
CA ILE A 57 4.47 -20.50 -2.73
C ILE A 57 4.92 -19.12 -3.20
N GLY A 58 6.20 -18.96 -3.54
CA GLY A 58 6.73 -17.70 -4.04
C GLY A 58 6.20 -17.29 -5.41
N ALA A 59 5.97 -18.25 -6.30
CA ALA A 59 5.34 -17.97 -7.58
C ALA A 59 3.89 -17.48 -7.38
N VAL A 60 3.09 -18.12 -6.52
CA VAL A 60 1.72 -17.67 -6.22
C VAL A 60 1.72 -16.30 -5.52
N VAL A 61 2.63 -16.07 -4.57
CA VAL A 61 2.79 -14.75 -3.95
C VAL A 61 3.16 -13.68 -4.98
N ASN A 62 4.01 -13.99 -5.96
CA ASN A 62 4.32 -13.07 -7.05
C ASN A 62 3.12 -12.77 -7.97
N LEU A 63 2.21 -13.72 -8.16
CA LEU A 63 0.94 -13.46 -8.85
C LEU A 63 0.05 -12.50 -8.04
N VAL A 64 -0.08 -12.71 -6.72
CA VAL A 64 -0.77 -11.76 -5.82
C VAL A 64 -0.14 -10.36 -5.91
N MET A 65 1.20 -10.27 -5.89
CA MET A 65 1.93 -9.00 -6.04
C MET A 65 1.62 -8.33 -7.39
N ASN A 66 1.56 -9.11 -8.48
CA ASN A 66 1.21 -8.62 -9.81
C ASN A 66 -0.20 -8.03 -9.83
N ASP A 67 -1.18 -8.78 -9.34
CA ASP A 67 -2.58 -8.39 -9.33
C ASP A 67 -2.81 -7.11 -8.52
N ILE A 68 -2.15 -6.96 -7.37
CA ILE A 68 -2.19 -5.73 -6.56
C ILE A 68 -1.54 -4.56 -7.32
N CYS A 69 -0.40 -4.77 -7.98
CA CYS A 69 0.29 -3.71 -8.73
C CYS A 69 -0.56 -3.16 -9.86
N PHE A 70 -1.23 -4.04 -10.60
CA PHE A 70 -1.99 -3.69 -11.80
C PHE A 70 -3.48 -3.41 -11.52
N GLY A 71 -3.99 -3.83 -10.36
CA GLY A 71 -5.38 -3.61 -9.95
C GLY A 71 -6.34 -4.70 -10.45
N GLU A 72 -5.83 -5.90 -10.70
CA GLU A 72 -6.60 -7.05 -11.21
C GLU A 72 -7.32 -7.76 -10.06
N VAL A 73 -8.47 -7.21 -9.64
CA VAL A 73 -9.18 -7.68 -8.44
C VAL A 73 -9.85 -9.05 -8.64
N ARG A 74 -10.13 -9.45 -9.89
CA ARG A 74 -10.83 -10.71 -10.21
C ARG A 74 -10.00 -11.94 -9.83
N GLU A 75 -8.71 -11.91 -10.12
CA GLU A 75 -7.78 -13.03 -9.96
C GLU A 75 -7.10 -12.99 -8.58
N LEU A 76 -6.96 -11.78 -8.00
CA LEU A 76 -6.33 -11.55 -6.71
C LEU A 76 -6.83 -12.46 -5.59
N ARG A 77 -8.15 -12.66 -5.49
CA ARG A 77 -8.74 -13.49 -4.44
C ARG A 77 -8.29 -14.95 -4.56
N VAL A 78 -8.30 -15.50 -5.78
CA VAL A 78 -7.94 -16.88 -6.05
C VAL A 78 -6.48 -17.12 -5.70
N HIS A 79 -5.60 -16.19 -6.10
CA HIS A 79 -4.17 -16.29 -5.80
C HIS A 79 -3.88 -16.16 -4.29
N VAL A 80 -4.59 -15.29 -3.56
CA VAL A 80 -4.42 -15.20 -2.10
C VAL A 80 -4.93 -16.44 -1.38
N GLU A 81 -6.11 -16.95 -1.76
CA GLU A 81 -6.66 -18.17 -1.17
C GLU A 81 -5.73 -19.37 -1.43
N GLY A 82 -5.21 -19.50 -2.65
CA GLY A 82 -4.19 -20.50 -3.00
C GLY A 82 -2.93 -20.39 -2.16
N ALA A 83 -2.35 -19.19 -2.04
CA ALA A 83 -1.17 -18.97 -1.21
C ALA A 83 -1.41 -19.32 0.27
N ARG A 84 -2.59 -18.96 0.82
CA ARG A 84 -2.95 -19.29 2.21
C ARG A 84 -3.09 -20.79 2.42
N GLU A 85 -3.70 -21.50 1.47
CA GLU A 85 -3.85 -22.95 1.55
C GLU A 85 -2.49 -23.65 1.48
N MET A 86 -1.62 -23.24 0.55
CA MET A 86 -0.27 -23.81 0.43
C MET A 86 0.56 -23.59 1.71
N VAL A 87 0.47 -22.40 2.31
CA VAL A 87 1.15 -22.10 3.59
C VAL A 87 0.54 -22.91 4.74
N ARG A 88 -0.79 -23.09 4.77
CA ARG A 88 -1.48 -23.91 5.78
C ARG A 88 -1.05 -25.37 5.68
N ALA A 89 -1.04 -25.94 4.48
CA ALA A 89 -0.64 -27.32 4.22
C ALA A 89 0.79 -27.62 4.70
N ARG A 90 1.65 -26.60 4.76
CA ARG A 90 3.02 -26.71 5.25
C ARG A 90 3.17 -26.57 6.77
N GLY A 91 2.08 -26.37 7.51
CA GLY A 91 2.12 -26.15 8.96
C GLY A 91 2.17 -24.68 9.37
N GLY A 92 1.80 -23.76 8.46
CA GLY A 92 1.72 -22.32 8.71
C GLY A 92 3.01 -21.57 8.36
N LEU A 93 3.00 -20.24 8.56
CA LEU A 93 4.09 -19.37 8.11
C LEU A 93 5.45 -19.76 8.72
N ALA A 94 5.47 -20.25 9.97
CA ALA A 94 6.70 -20.61 10.69
C ALA A 94 7.45 -21.80 10.07
N ALA A 95 6.78 -22.61 9.25
CA ALA A 95 7.36 -23.76 8.57
C ALA A 95 7.96 -23.42 7.19
N LEU A 96 7.94 -22.14 6.79
CA LEU A 96 8.66 -21.65 5.62
C LEU A 96 10.16 -21.59 5.96
N GLU A 97 11.02 -22.08 5.06
CA GLU A 97 12.45 -22.13 5.34
C GLU A 97 13.04 -20.71 5.47
N ALA A 98 13.69 -20.45 6.60
CA ALA A 98 14.24 -19.13 6.98
C ALA A 98 15.35 -18.59 6.07
N LYS A 99 15.75 -19.33 5.02
CA LYS A 99 16.82 -18.95 4.09
C LYS A 99 16.34 -18.23 2.83
N GLY A 100 15.03 -18.25 2.52
CA GLY A 100 14.46 -17.62 1.33
C GLY A 100 14.00 -16.16 1.52
N ASN A 101 13.94 -15.38 0.43
CA ASN A 101 13.29 -14.06 0.40
C ASN A 101 11.80 -14.12 0.81
N LEU A 102 11.16 -15.29 0.69
CA LEU A 102 9.77 -15.53 1.09
C LEU A 102 9.57 -15.50 2.60
N ALA A 103 10.47 -16.11 3.37
CA ALA A 103 10.44 -15.99 4.83
C ALA A 103 10.54 -14.53 5.26
N LYS A 104 11.34 -13.69 4.58
CA LYS A 104 11.42 -12.25 4.89
C LYS A 104 10.16 -11.48 4.47
N MET A 105 9.48 -11.92 3.40
CA MET A 105 8.19 -11.34 2.99
C MET A 105 7.04 -11.75 3.92
N LEU A 106 7.12 -12.89 4.60
CA LEU A 106 5.99 -13.52 5.29
C LEU A 106 6.15 -13.59 6.82
N LEU A 107 7.37 -13.83 7.29
CA LEU A 107 7.72 -13.94 8.70
C LEU A 107 8.32 -12.63 9.19
N ILE A 108 7.45 -11.84 9.83
CA ILE A 108 7.90 -10.84 10.78
C ILE A 108 7.31 -11.26 12.11
N PRO A 109 8.15 -11.61 13.12
CA PRO A 109 7.65 -11.84 14.46
C PRO A 109 6.86 -10.60 14.92
N PRO A 110 5.85 -10.73 15.78
CA PRO A 110 5.14 -9.58 16.31
C PRO A 110 6.12 -8.71 17.09
N ALA A 111 6.70 -7.72 16.42
CA ALA A 111 7.36 -6.61 17.07
C ALA A 111 6.29 -5.90 17.92
N PRO A 112 6.65 -5.34 19.08
CA PRO A 112 5.71 -4.53 19.84
C PRO A 112 5.13 -3.47 18.92
N ILE A 113 3.80 -3.50 18.77
CA ILE A 113 3.08 -2.58 17.89
C ILE A 113 3.46 -1.16 18.33
N PRO A 114 4.13 -0.37 17.48
CA PRO A 114 4.43 1.01 17.80
C PRO A 114 3.10 1.70 18.08
N THR A 115 2.91 2.19 19.30
CA THR A 115 1.73 2.99 19.60
C THR A 115 1.87 4.31 18.87
N LEU A 116 0.94 4.55 17.93
CA LEU A 116 0.81 5.87 17.33
C LEU A 116 0.62 6.88 18.45
N ASN A 117 1.35 8.00 18.39
CA ASN A 117 1.08 9.07 19.32
C ASN A 117 -0.40 9.52 19.17
N PRO A 118 -1.02 10.08 20.22
CA PRO A 118 -2.45 10.42 20.19
C PRO A 118 -2.84 11.33 19.03
N THR A 119 -1.97 12.26 18.65
CA THR A 119 -2.19 13.18 17.53
C THR A 119 -2.23 12.44 16.20
N THR A 120 -1.27 11.55 15.92
CA THR A 120 -1.25 10.73 14.70
C THR A 120 -2.46 9.80 14.64
N THR A 121 -2.86 9.24 15.80
CA THR A 121 -4.07 8.42 15.90
C THR A 121 -5.33 9.24 15.57
N ALA A 122 -5.43 10.47 16.07
CA ALA A 122 -6.56 11.36 15.79
C ALA A 122 -6.63 11.73 14.30
N ILE A 123 -5.50 12.02 13.66
CA ILE A 123 -5.43 12.27 12.21
C ILE A 123 -5.96 11.06 11.43
N PHE A 124 -5.53 9.86 11.79
CA PHE A 124 -5.97 8.64 11.11
C PHE A 124 -7.48 8.43 11.25
N LYS A 125 -8.03 8.68 12.45
CA LYS A 125 -9.47 8.58 12.72
C LYS A 125 -10.29 9.62 11.93
N ASP A 126 -9.79 10.85 11.79
CA ASP A 126 -10.46 11.87 10.97
C ASP A 126 -10.51 11.46 9.50
N THR A 127 -9.40 10.95 8.98
CA THR A 127 -9.30 10.47 7.61
C THR A 127 -10.24 9.28 7.40
N ASP A 128 -10.27 8.32 8.33
CA ASP A 128 -11.18 7.18 8.26
C ASP A 128 -12.66 7.62 8.30
N PHE A 129 -13.01 8.56 9.17
CA PHE A 129 -14.34 9.14 9.23
C PHE A 129 -14.75 9.82 7.92
N LEU A 130 -13.86 10.59 7.31
CA LEU A 130 -14.10 11.24 6.02
C LEU A 130 -14.30 10.20 4.90
N LEU A 131 -13.43 9.18 4.85
CA LEU A 131 -13.54 8.09 3.89
C LEU A 131 -14.85 7.34 4.03
N ASP A 132 -15.28 7.03 5.25
CA ASP A 132 -16.54 6.34 5.52
C ASP A 132 -17.74 7.20 5.12
N ALA A 133 -17.69 8.50 5.38
CA ALA A 133 -18.73 9.43 4.94
C ALA A 133 -18.88 9.47 3.40
N VAL A 134 -17.76 9.47 2.67
CA VAL A 134 -17.76 9.40 1.21
C VAL A 134 -18.30 8.04 0.71
N LEU A 135 -17.85 6.94 1.31
CA LEU A 135 -18.24 5.60 0.89
C LEU A 135 -19.66 5.18 1.30
N ALA A 136 -20.30 5.95 2.19
CA ALA A 136 -21.71 5.82 2.56
C ALA A 136 -22.65 6.59 1.61
N LEU A 137 -22.13 7.37 0.68
CA LEU A 137 -22.95 8.06 -0.32
C LEU A 137 -23.63 7.06 -1.27
N PRO A 138 -24.85 7.37 -1.75
CA PRO A 138 -25.48 6.60 -2.81
C PRO A 138 -24.68 6.70 -4.12
N PRO A 139 -24.89 5.79 -5.09
CA PRO A 139 -24.20 5.82 -6.38
C PRO A 139 -24.34 7.17 -7.12
N GLU A 140 -25.51 7.79 -6.99
CA GLU A 140 -25.81 9.12 -7.53
C GLU A 140 -26.09 10.09 -6.36
N PRO A 141 -25.04 10.69 -5.77
CA PRO A 141 -25.21 11.63 -4.67
C PRO A 141 -25.78 12.97 -5.16
N SER A 142 -26.68 13.55 -4.36
CA SER A 142 -27.21 14.90 -4.62
C SER A 142 -26.13 15.97 -4.44
N ALA A 143 -26.34 17.15 -5.05
CA ALA A 143 -25.42 18.28 -4.89
C ALA A 143 -25.17 18.65 -3.41
N TRP A 144 -26.19 18.54 -2.56
CA TRP A 144 -26.05 18.75 -1.11
C TRP A 144 -25.15 17.71 -0.44
N GLN A 145 -25.33 16.43 -0.78
CA GLN A 145 -24.49 15.35 -0.24
C GLN A 145 -23.03 15.50 -0.67
N LEU A 146 -22.80 15.94 -1.91
CA LEU A 146 -21.48 16.27 -2.44
C LEU A 146 -20.85 17.43 -1.68
N HIS A 147 -21.60 18.52 -1.52
CA HIS A 147 -21.14 19.69 -0.77
C HIS A 147 -20.80 19.32 0.68
N LYS A 148 -21.62 18.50 1.33
CA LYS A 148 -21.37 18.02 2.70
C LYS A 148 -20.02 17.32 2.84
N VAL A 149 -19.69 16.37 1.96
CA VAL A 149 -18.40 15.66 2.06
C VAL A 149 -17.21 16.55 1.68
N GLN A 150 -17.40 17.55 0.81
CA GLN A 150 -16.39 18.57 0.54
C GLN A 150 -16.13 19.46 1.77
N THR A 151 -17.18 19.97 2.42
CA THR A 151 -17.06 20.75 3.67
C THR A 151 -16.41 19.93 4.79
N MET A 152 -16.78 18.65 4.93
CA MET A 152 -16.12 17.75 5.89
C MET A 152 -14.64 17.60 5.58
N SER A 153 -14.27 17.50 4.31
CA SER A 153 -12.87 17.42 3.90
C SER A 153 -12.09 18.70 4.19
N GLU A 154 -12.68 19.87 3.96
CA GLU A 154 -12.08 21.17 4.33
C GLU A 154 -11.86 21.27 5.84
N TRP A 155 -12.84 20.84 6.65
CA TRP A 155 -12.72 20.81 8.10
C TRP A 155 -11.59 19.88 8.57
N VAL A 156 -11.50 18.66 8.02
CA VAL A 156 -10.40 17.74 8.31
C VAL A 156 -9.07 18.38 7.93
N GLN A 157 -8.95 18.92 6.71
CA GLN A 157 -7.72 19.58 6.25
C GLN A 157 -7.30 20.76 7.13
N GLY A 158 -8.25 21.56 7.62
CA GLY A 158 -7.99 22.66 8.55
C GLY A 158 -7.35 22.17 9.86
N ARG A 159 -7.86 21.07 10.43
CA ARG A 159 -7.25 20.42 11.60
C ARG A 159 -5.85 19.88 11.32
N LEU A 160 -5.64 19.23 10.18
CA LEU A 160 -4.34 18.70 9.78
C LEU A 160 -3.30 19.81 9.58
N SER A 161 -3.73 20.95 9.04
CA SER A 161 -2.88 22.13 8.83
C SER A 161 -2.50 22.78 10.16
N GLY A 162 -3.46 22.96 11.08
CA GLY A 162 -3.23 23.55 12.40
C GLY A 162 -2.40 22.67 13.36
N ALA A 163 -2.46 21.34 13.22
CA ALA A 163 -1.70 20.41 14.06
C ALA A 163 -0.16 20.52 13.89
N SER A 164 0.32 21.16 12.82
CA SER A 164 1.76 21.36 12.55
C SER A 164 2.41 22.46 13.41
N ALA A 165 1.63 23.27 14.15
CA ALA A 165 2.14 24.47 14.82
C ALA A 165 2.78 24.23 16.22
N LYS A 166 2.68 23.02 16.80
CA LYS A 166 3.39 22.70 18.05
C LYS A 166 4.75 22.09 17.74
N LYS A 167 5.76 22.96 17.67
CA LYS A 167 7.18 22.64 17.46
C LYS A 167 7.71 21.72 18.56
N THR A 168 7.63 20.40 18.38
CA THR A 168 8.38 19.44 19.21
C THR A 168 9.86 19.50 18.82
N THR A 169 10.68 19.94 19.76
CA THR A 169 12.11 20.29 19.66
C THR A 169 13.07 19.09 19.57
N SER A 170 12.76 18.06 18.79
CA SER A 170 13.75 17.01 18.46
C SER A 170 13.79 16.69 16.96
N PRO A 171 14.94 16.83 16.29
CA PRO A 171 15.09 16.39 14.92
C PRO A 171 15.11 14.85 14.87
N SER A 172 14.27 14.27 14.01
CA SER A 172 14.31 12.86 13.55
C SER A 172 14.00 11.74 14.57
N SER A 173 12.92 11.84 15.36
CA SER A 173 12.37 10.64 16.02
C SER A 173 11.46 9.84 15.07
N THR A 174 11.47 8.51 15.15
CA THR A 174 10.58 7.63 14.37
C THR A 174 9.11 8.06 14.47
N SER A 175 8.66 8.50 15.64
CA SER A 175 7.30 8.99 15.88
C SER A 175 6.98 10.25 15.06
N ALA A 176 7.94 11.18 14.93
CA ALA A 176 7.76 12.39 14.12
C ALA A 176 7.71 12.06 12.62
N ASN A 177 8.54 11.14 12.14
CA ASN A 177 8.51 10.70 10.74
C ASN A 177 7.21 9.95 10.40
N LEU A 178 6.74 9.10 11.31
CA LEU A 178 5.46 8.39 11.19
C LEU A 178 4.28 9.37 11.17
N HIS A 179 4.31 10.38 12.05
CA HIS A 179 3.35 11.48 12.03
C HIS A 179 3.35 12.23 10.69
N ARG A 180 4.54 12.56 10.16
CA ARG A 180 4.69 13.24 8.86
C ARG A 180 4.06 12.42 7.73
N ALA A 181 4.38 11.12 7.64
CA ALA A 181 3.85 10.24 6.59
C ALA A 181 2.31 10.13 6.64
N VAL A 182 1.75 9.90 7.84
CA VAL A 182 0.29 9.82 8.04
C VAL A 182 -0.41 11.14 7.70
N ARG A 183 0.17 12.27 8.13
CA ARG A 183 -0.36 13.61 7.86
C ARG A 183 -0.36 13.93 6.37
N LEU A 184 0.75 13.69 5.67
CA LEU A 184 0.84 13.92 4.22
C LEU A 184 -0.19 13.09 3.47
N SER A 185 -0.29 11.78 3.77
CA SER A 185 -1.30 10.92 3.15
C SER A 185 -2.73 11.43 3.38
N SER A 186 -3.04 11.86 4.60
CA SER A 186 -4.37 12.40 4.95
C SER A 186 -4.71 13.70 4.22
N LEU A 187 -3.72 14.58 4.03
CA LEU A 187 -3.89 15.79 3.22
C LEU A 187 -4.16 15.46 1.74
N LEU A 188 -3.51 14.43 1.20
CA LEU A 188 -3.72 13.98 -0.16
C LEU A 188 -5.12 13.38 -0.38
N TYR A 189 -5.64 12.63 0.60
CA TYR A 189 -7.04 12.18 0.56
C TYR A 189 -8.00 13.37 0.54
N CYS A 190 -7.78 14.37 1.40
CA CYS A 190 -8.63 15.57 1.43
C CYS A 190 -8.62 16.30 0.08
N ARG A 191 -7.43 16.52 -0.48
CA ARG A 191 -7.25 17.19 -1.77
C ARG A 191 -8.06 16.52 -2.90
N ALA A 192 -7.97 15.20 -3.00
CA ALA A 192 -8.69 14.44 -4.01
C ALA A 192 -10.21 14.49 -3.82
N ILE A 193 -10.68 14.42 -2.57
CA ILE A 193 -12.11 14.49 -2.23
C ILE A 193 -12.68 15.87 -2.56
N GLN A 194 -11.97 16.94 -2.20
CA GLN A 194 -12.37 18.32 -2.49
C GLN A 194 -12.47 18.59 -3.99
N ALA A 195 -11.40 18.24 -4.73
CA ALA A 195 -11.35 18.39 -6.18
C ALA A 195 -12.32 17.45 -6.92
N ARG A 196 -12.82 16.42 -6.23
CA ARG A 196 -13.59 15.32 -6.80
C ARG A 196 -12.91 14.75 -8.04
N GLN A 197 -11.63 14.40 -7.90
CA GLN A 197 -10.78 13.92 -8.99
C GLN A 197 -9.99 12.68 -8.56
N PRO A 198 -9.74 11.72 -9.48
CA PRO A 198 -8.86 10.59 -9.20
C PRO A 198 -7.48 11.05 -8.71
N PHE A 199 -6.85 10.31 -7.80
CA PHE A 199 -5.51 10.61 -7.26
C PHE A 199 -4.47 11.01 -8.32
N SER A 200 -4.43 10.31 -9.46
CA SER A 200 -3.49 10.61 -10.55
C SER A 200 -3.68 12.00 -11.20
N GLN A 201 -4.84 12.63 -11.00
CA GLN A 201 -5.15 13.98 -11.50
C GLN A 201 -5.07 15.01 -10.37
N ALA A 202 -5.54 14.65 -9.17
CA ALA A 202 -5.63 15.57 -8.05
C ALA A 202 -4.29 15.80 -7.32
N ILE A 203 -3.35 14.86 -7.42
CA ILE A 203 -2.12 14.83 -6.63
C ILE A 203 -0.91 15.11 -7.53
N PRO A 204 -0.19 16.22 -7.32
CA PRO A 204 1.08 16.51 -8.00
C PRO A 204 2.17 15.49 -7.68
N GLU A 205 3.08 15.27 -8.63
CA GLU A 205 4.21 14.34 -8.45
C GLU A 205 5.11 14.71 -7.26
N ASN A 206 5.33 16.02 -7.03
CA ASN A 206 6.11 16.49 -5.88
C ASN A 206 5.53 16.08 -4.53
N ASP A 207 4.20 16.08 -4.39
CA ASP A 207 3.55 15.68 -3.14
C ASP A 207 3.71 14.16 -2.91
N VAL A 208 3.76 13.36 -3.99
CA VAL A 208 4.04 11.91 -3.93
C VAL A 208 5.48 11.65 -3.52
N LEU A 209 6.43 12.43 -4.05
CA LEU A 209 7.83 12.34 -3.68
C LEU A 209 8.03 12.72 -2.20
N GLU A 210 7.35 13.76 -1.72
CA GLU A 210 7.40 14.16 -0.31
C GLU A 210 6.82 13.07 0.60
N LEU A 211 5.68 12.47 0.22
CA LEU A 211 5.11 11.33 0.93
C LEU A 211 6.09 10.16 0.96
N ALA A 212 6.69 9.82 -0.18
CA ALA A 212 7.67 8.74 -0.26
C ALA A 212 8.87 9.00 0.64
N GLU A 213 9.43 10.22 0.64
CA GLU A 213 10.51 10.62 1.54
C GLU A 213 10.12 10.44 3.02
N ALA A 214 8.94 10.92 3.41
CA ALA A 214 8.45 10.77 4.78
C ALA A 214 8.27 9.30 5.19
N VAL A 215 7.80 8.46 4.27
CA VAL A 215 7.65 7.02 4.48
C VAL A 215 9.02 6.34 4.65
N TRP A 216 10.01 6.69 3.82
CA TRP A 216 11.36 6.13 3.90
C TRP A 216 12.17 6.61 5.11
N ALA A 217 11.80 7.75 5.68
CA ALA A 217 12.39 8.26 6.91
C ALA A 217 11.96 7.46 8.15
N VAL A 218 10.96 6.59 8.05
CA VAL A 218 10.55 5.66 9.11
C VAL A 218 11.30 4.33 8.94
N PRO A 219 11.88 3.74 10.01
CA PRO A 219 12.54 2.44 9.94
C PRO A 219 11.57 1.37 9.42
N LEU A 220 12.05 0.48 8.53
CA LEU A 220 11.23 -0.58 7.96
C LEU A 220 10.61 -1.49 9.03
N GLU A 221 11.34 -1.74 10.12
CA GLU A 221 10.86 -2.54 11.26
C GLU A 221 9.62 -1.91 11.93
N THR A 222 9.45 -0.59 11.81
CA THR A 222 8.24 0.10 12.30
C THR A 222 7.06 -0.17 11.38
N TRP A 223 7.28 -0.15 10.06
CA TRP A 223 6.24 -0.46 9.07
C TRP A 223 5.82 -1.92 9.09
N ASP A 224 6.78 -2.81 9.30
CA ASP A 224 6.60 -4.25 9.45
C ASP A 224 5.65 -4.62 10.61
N ALA A 225 5.67 -3.81 11.67
CA ALA A 225 4.76 -3.94 12.81
C ALA A 225 3.38 -3.31 12.55
N MET A 226 3.25 -2.45 11.52
CA MET A 226 2.06 -1.67 11.20
C MET A 226 1.68 -1.74 9.70
N PRO A 227 1.57 -2.94 9.09
CA PRO A 227 1.34 -3.07 7.65
C PRO A 227 0.04 -2.40 7.22
N TRP A 228 -0.99 -2.38 8.08
CA TRP A 228 -2.24 -1.66 7.84
C TRP A 228 -2.01 -0.15 7.60
N THR A 229 -1.29 0.51 8.51
CA THR A 229 -0.99 1.93 8.41
C THR A 229 -0.19 2.21 7.14
N LEU A 230 0.78 1.36 6.82
CA LEU A 230 1.59 1.52 5.62
C LEU A 230 0.74 1.42 4.33
N VAL A 231 -0.14 0.42 4.24
CA VAL A 231 -1.02 0.25 3.07
C VAL A 231 -1.90 1.48 2.88
N SER A 232 -2.58 1.95 3.94
CA SER A 232 -3.43 3.14 3.87
C SER A 232 -2.65 4.42 3.49
N VAL A 233 -1.42 4.56 3.99
CA VAL A 233 -0.55 5.71 3.72
C VAL A 233 -0.11 5.74 2.25
N LEU A 234 0.36 4.61 1.71
CA LEU A 234 0.88 4.53 0.35
C LEU A 234 -0.21 4.42 -0.73
N ALA A 235 -1.39 3.89 -0.41
CA ALA A 235 -2.45 3.67 -1.38
C ALA A 235 -2.93 4.97 -2.06
N VAL A 236 -2.85 6.12 -1.39
CA VAL A 236 -3.22 7.43 -1.95
C VAL A 236 -2.24 7.90 -3.04
N GLY A 237 -0.94 7.62 -2.86
CA GLY A 237 0.10 8.03 -3.80
C GLY A 237 0.29 7.06 -4.97
N LEU A 238 -0.20 5.82 -4.85
CA LEU A 238 0.07 4.77 -5.83
C LEU A 238 -0.37 5.11 -7.27
N PRO A 239 -1.58 5.65 -7.53
CA PRO A 239 -2.00 5.92 -8.91
C PRO A 239 -1.13 6.96 -9.61
N THR A 240 -0.65 7.98 -8.88
CA THR A 240 0.28 8.99 -9.38
C THR A 240 1.71 8.44 -9.47
N ALA A 241 2.15 7.65 -8.49
CA ALA A 241 3.47 6.99 -8.48
C ALA A 241 3.70 6.01 -9.66
N ARG A 242 2.66 5.68 -10.43
CA ARG A 242 2.78 4.88 -11.67
C ARG A 242 3.59 5.60 -12.74
N SER A 243 3.47 6.93 -12.85
CA SER A 243 4.21 7.74 -13.83
C SER A 243 5.63 8.11 -13.40
N ILE A 244 5.97 7.91 -12.12
CA ILE A 244 7.22 8.40 -11.52
C ILE A 244 8.23 7.24 -11.36
N PRO A 245 9.31 7.16 -12.17
CA PRO A 245 10.30 6.08 -12.08
C PRO A 245 10.97 5.96 -10.71
N GLN A 246 11.16 7.08 -10.01
CA GLN A 246 11.79 7.16 -8.68
C GLN A 246 10.95 6.50 -7.59
N CYS A 247 9.64 6.30 -7.81
CA CYS A 247 8.72 5.70 -6.85
C CYS A 247 8.60 4.17 -6.98
N GLY A 248 9.41 3.53 -7.82
CA GLY A 248 9.40 2.06 -7.98
C GLY A 248 9.60 1.30 -6.66
N SER A 249 10.43 1.84 -5.75
CA SER A 249 10.65 1.26 -4.42
C SER A 249 9.43 1.39 -3.51
N ALA A 250 8.76 2.55 -3.48
CA ALA A 250 7.54 2.77 -2.70
C ALA A 250 6.41 1.85 -3.17
N ARG A 251 6.32 1.61 -4.49
CA ARG A 251 5.41 0.63 -5.09
C ARG A 251 5.69 -0.77 -4.55
N MET A 252 6.94 -1.23 -4.60
CA MET A 252 7.31 -2.55 -4.07
C MET A 252 7.00 -2.69 -2.57
N MET A 253 7.22 -1.62 -1.79
CA MET A 253 6.95 -1.62 -0.36
C MET A 253 5.45 -1.72 -0.04
N LEU A 254 4.59 -0.99 -0.77
CA LEU A 254 3.14 -1.13 -0.65
C LEU A 254 2.68 -2.54 -0.94
N VAL A 255 3.18 -3.13 -2.02
CA VAL A 255 2.71 -4.44 -2.48
C VAL A 255 3.17 -5.52 -1.50
N THR A 256 4.40 -5.42 -0.99
CA THR A 256 4.91 -6.30 0.08
C THR A 256 4.04 -6.20 1.35
N ALA A 257 3.71 -4.99 1.79
CA ALA A 257 2.85 -4.77 2.95
C ALA A 257 1.42 -5.29 2.73
N ALA A 258 0.88 -5.13 1.52
CA ALA A 258 -0.44 -5.63 1.15
C ALA A 258 -0.50 -7.16 1.11
N VAL A 259 0.55 -7.83 0.61
CA VAL A 259 0.68 -9.29 0.65
C VAL A 259 0.80 -9.79 2.09
N GLN A 260 1.64 -9.15 2.91
CA GLN A 260 1.75 -9.47 4.33
C GLN A 260 0.40 -9.38 5.05
N LEU A 261 -0.35 -8.30 4.78
CA LEU A 261 -1.68 -8.12 5.33
C LEU A 261 -2.66 -9.16 4.80
N ALA A 262 -2.66 -9.45 3.50
CA ALA A 262 -3.56 -10.41 2.86
C ALA A 262 -3.43 -11.83 3.42
N LEU A 263 -2.20 -12.25 3.72
CA LEU A 263 -1.92 -13.59 4.23
C LEU A 263 -2.29 -13.73 5.71
N ARG A 264 -2.11 -12.66 6.50
CA ARG A 264 -2.53 -12.59 7.90
C ARG A 264 -4.04 -12.46 8.05
N ASP A 265 -4.63 -11.47 7.38
CA ASP A 265 -6.06 -11.16 7.39
C ASP A 265 -6.50 -10.64 6.00
N TRP A 266 -6.95 -11.57 5.15
CA TRP A 266 -7.55 -11.26 3.86
C TRP A 266 -8.74 -10.28 3.98
N GLY A 267 -9.54 -10.40 5.03
CA GLY A 267 -10.64 -9.49 5.29
C GLY A 267 -10.13 -8.07 5.48
N ALA A 268 -9.03 -7.88 6.23
CA ALA A 268 -8.42 -6.58 6.43
C ALA A 268 -7.89 -5.96 5.14
N VAL A 269 -7.13 -6.69 4.32
CA VAL A 269 -6.61 -6.11 3.07
C VAL A 269 -7.75 -5.70 2.13
N MET A 270 -8.82 -6.50 2.06
CA MET A 270 -9.99 -6.17 1.25
C MET A 270 -10.76 -4.97 1.81
N ARG A 271 -10.78 -4.78 3.13
CA ARG A 271 -11.32 -3.55 3.73
C ARG A 271 -10.50 -2.32 3.32
N VAL A 272 -9.17 -2.33 3.41
CA VAL A 272 -8.35 -1.15 3.02
C VAL A 272 -8.40 -0.90 1.52
N MET A 273 -8.00 -1.90 0.73
CA MET A 273 -7.89 -1.76 -0.71
C MET A 273 -9.27 -1.56 -1.34
N GLY A 274 -10.30 -2.22 -0.81
CA GLY A 274 -11.68 -1.99 -1.22
C GLY A 274 -12.14 -0.56 -0.96
N ARG A 275 -11.79 0.05 0.19
CA ARG A 275 -12.08 1.47 0.46
C ARG A 275 -11.39 2.37 -0.57
N VAL A 276 -10.12 2.13 -0.87
CA VAL A 276 -9.35 2.92 -1.85
C VAL A 276 -9.92 2.78 -3.27
N VAL A 277 -10.24 1.56 -3.71
CA VAL A 277 -10.81 1.30 -5.04
C VAL A 277 -12.20 1.94 -5.17
N ARG A 278 -13.06 1.80 -4.16
CA ARG A 278 -14.39 2.41 -4.14
C ARG A 278 -14.30 3.93 -4.13
N LEU A 279 -13.37 4.49 -3.36
CA LEU A 279 -13.11 5.92 -3.37
C LEU A 279 -12.65 6.38 -4.75
N GLN A 280 -11.70 5.68 -5.38
CA GLN A 280 -11.25 5.96 -6.74
C GLN A 280 -12.40 5.88 -7.77
N ALA A 281 -13.32 4.93 -7.62
CA ALA A 281 -14.51 4.85 -8.46
C ALA A 281 -15.42 6.07 -8.25
N TRP A 282 -15.67 6.44 -7.00
CA TRP A 282 -16.43 7.64 -6.65
C TRP A 282 -15.78 8.92 -7.18
N LEU A 283 -14.45 9.05 -7.07
CA LEU A 283 -13.65 10.19 -7.54
C LEU A 283 -13.72 10.39 -9.05
N ARG A 284 -13.98 9.34 -9.84
CA ARG A 284 -14.18 9.47 -11.30
C ARG A 284 -15.51 10.13 -11.66
N GLY A 285 -16.44 10.25 -10.72
CA GLY A 285 -17.80 10.73 -10.97
C GLY A 285 -18.67 9.69 -11.69
N PRO A 286 -19.90 10.05 -12.08
CA PRO A 286 -20.72 9.20 -12.94
C PRO A 286 -19.93 8.85 -14.21
N ARG A 287 -19.99 7.60 -14.65
CA ARG A 287 -19.45 7.23 -15.97
C ARG A 287 -20.18 8.11 -16.99
N GLY A 288 -19.50 9.11 -17.52
CA GLY A 288 -20.07 10.01 -18.52
C GLY A 288 -20.71 9.19 -19.62
N GLY A 289 -21.98 9.46 -19.88
CA GLY A 289 -22.60 9.07 -21.14
C GLY A 289 -21.73 9.61 -22.27
N VAL A 290 -21.52 8.75 -23.27
CA VAL A 290 -20.98 9.14 -24.57
C VAL A 290 -21.67 10.44 -24.98
N SER A 291 -20.90 11.52 -25.02
CA SER A 291 -21.34 12.82 -25.50
C SER A 291 -20.72 12.97 -26.88
N GLY A 292 -21.54 12.80 -27.93
CA GLY A 292 -21.19 13.04 -29.34
C GLY A 292 -20.63 11.82 -30.05
#